data_AF-A0A5J6GSM0-F1
#
_entry.id   AF-A0A5J6GSM0-F1
#
_cell.length_a   1.000
_cell.length_b   1.000
_cell.length_c   1.000
_cell.angle_alpha   90.00
_cell.angle_beta   90.00
_cell.angle_gamma   90.00
#
_symmetry.space_group_name_H-M   'P 1'
#
loop_
_entity.id
_entity.type
_entity.pdbx_description
1 polymer ?
#
loop_
_entity_poly.entity_id
_entity_poly.type
_entity_poly.pdbx_seq_one_letter_code
_entity_poly.pdbx_strand_id
1 'polypeptide(L)'
;MTEQPAVTEQPAATGKPAVAAGRGKPYRGDALTVTFDAARCIHAAECVRGLPQVFDTGRRPWITPDAAPADEVAEVVRRCPSGALRYARDDGTRETPPAETAVERLADGRIVLRGDLRIRTGDGPPTHETRVTLCGCGRSGNEPYCDHAGPCGA
;
A
#
# COMPACT_ATOMS: atom_id res chain seq x y z
N MET A 1 -13.18 14.02 -50.21
CA MET A 1 -11.86 13.37 -50.29
C MET A 1 -11.19 13.62 -48.97
N THR A 2 -11.46 12.74 -48.02
CA THR A 2 -11.09 12.89 -46.61
C THR A 2 -9.79 12.12 -46.41
N GLU A 3 -8.68 12.83 -46.32
CA GLU A 3 -7.37 12.22 -46.02
C GLU A 3 -7.19 12.23 -44.50
N GLN A 4 -7.27 11.05 -43.89
CA GLN A 4 -6.88 10.83 -42.49
C GLN A 4 -5.37 10.64 -42.45
N PRO A 5 -4.61 11.36 -41.59
CA PRO A 5 -3.21 11.04 -41.39
C PRO A 5 -3.08 9.77 -40.55
N ALA A 6 -2.17 8.90 -40.98
CA ALA A 6 -1.80 7.67 -40.30
C ALA A 6 -1.27 7.95 -38.89
N VAL A 7 -1.98 7.45 -37.88
CA VAL A 7 -1.46 7.34 -36.51
C VAL A 7 -0.44 6.20 -36.49
N THR A 8 0.83 6.56 -36.36
CA THR A 8 1.93 5.62 -36.13
C THR A 8 1.76 5.02 -34.75
N GLU A 9 1.47 3.72 -34.70
CA GLU A 9 1.40 2.93 -33.47
C GLU A 9 2.79 2.85 -32.83
N GLN A 10 2.91 3.39 -31.61
CA GLN A 10 4.14 3.30 -30.82
C GLN A 10 4.26 1.89 -30.22
N PRO A 11 5.44 1.24 -30.28
CA PRO A 11 5.62 -0.09 -29.70
C PRO A 11 5.51 -0.04 -28.16
N ALA A 12 4.87 -1.07 -27.61
CA ALA A 12 4.72 -1.26 -26.17
C ALA A 12 6.08 -1.28 -25.47
N ALA A 13 6.25 -0.39 -24.48
CA ALA A 13 7.45 -0.32 -23.66
C ALA A 13 7.60 -1.58 -22.80
N THR A 14 8.62 -2.39 -23.07
CA THR A 14 8.96 -3.65 -22.38
C THR A 14 9.66 -3.44 -21.02
N GLY A 15 9.15 -2.51 -20.21
CA GLY A 15 9.69 -2.21 -18.88
C GLY A 15 8.65 -2.54 -17.80
N LYS A 16 9.04 -3.36 -16.80
CA LYS A 16 8.25 -3.56 -15.58
C LYS A 16 7.86 -2.18 -15.02
N PRO A 17 6.56 -1.88 -14.80
CA PRO A 17 6.14 -0.56 -14.39
C PRO A 17 6.90 -0.17 -13.12
N ALA A 18 7.55 1.00 -13.18
CA ALA A 18 8.23 1.55 -12.01
C ALA A 18 7.20 1.68 -10.89
N VAL A 19 7.48 1.03 -9.75
CA VAL A 19 6.73 1.21 -8.51
C VAL A 19 6.62 2.72 -8.27
N ALA A 20 5.40 3.27 -8.29
CA ALA A 20 5.19 4.69 -8.04
C ALA A 20 5.89 5.06 -6.73
N ALA A 21 6.67 6.14 -6.76
CA ALA A 21 7.54 6.56 -5.67
C ALA A 21 6.74 6.82 -4.38
N GLY A 22 6.66 5.80 -3.52
CA GLY A 22 6.18 5.89 -2.15
C GLY A 22 7.33 5.60 -1.18
N ARG A 23 7.19 6.05 0.07
CA ARG A 23 8.08 5.60 1.16
C ARG A 23 7.93 4.07 1.28
N GLY A 24 9.05 3.35 1.36
CA GLY A 24 9.05 1.91 1.62
C GLY A 24 10.10 1.11 0.87
N LYS A 25 10.42 -0.07 1.39
CA LYS A 25 11.35 -1.03 0.79
C LYS A 25 10.59 -1.94 -0.18
N PRO A 26 10.99 -2.01 -1.46
CA PRO A 26 10.39 -2.94 -2.42
C PRO A 26 10.94 -4.36 -2.25
N TYR A 27 10.07 -5.33 -2.45
CA TYR A 27 10.33 -6.77 -2.54
C TYR A 27 9.74 -7.22 -3.87
N ARG A 28 10.61 -7.53 -4.83
CA ARG A 28 10.23 -7.84 -6.19
C ARG A 28 10.00 -9.35 -6.30
N GLY A 29 8.85 -9.72 -6.85
CA GLY A 29 8.63 -11.04 -7.42
C GLY A 29 8.37 -10.96 -8.92
N ASP A 30 7.99 -12.08 -9.51
CA ASP A 30 7.82 -12.26 -10.95
C ASP A 30 6.55 -11.58 -11.47
N ALA A 31 5.43 -11.71 -10.75
CA ALA A 31 4.13 -11.18 -11.17
C ALA A 31 3.73 -9.86 -10.47
N LEU A 32 4.34 -9.56 -9.32
CA LEU A 32 4.07 -8.34 -8.57
C LEU A 32 5.30 -7.89 -7.76
N THR A 33 5.29 -6.63 -7.35
CA THR A 33 6.22 -6.08 -6.37
C THR A 33 5.45 -5.69 -5.11
N VAL A 34 5.82 -6.22 -3.96
CA VAL A 34 5.31 -5.77 -2.65
C VAL A 34 6.19 -4.65 -2.13
N THR A 35 5.62 -3.55 -1.68
CA THR A 35 6.36 -2.46 -1.01
C THR A 35 5.95 -2.39 0.46
N PHE A 36 6.94 -2.27 1.34
CA PHE A 36 6.73 -2.17 2.79
C PHE A 36 7.29 -0.87 3.36
N ASP A 37 6.42 -0.04 3.92
CA ASP A 37 6.77 1.15 4.70
C ASP A 37 6.76 0.83 6.21
N ALA A 38 7.94 0.67 6.78
CA ALA A 38 8.11 0.37 8.20
C ALA A 38 7.56 1.48 9.11
N ALA A 39 7.65 2.75 8.70
CA ALA A 39 7.20 3.89 9.50
C ALA A 39 5.67 3.96 9.64
N ARG A 40 4.94 3.26 8.77
CA ARG A 40 3.47 3.17 8.82
C ARG A 40 2.97 1.85 9.38
N CYS A 41 3.86 0.90 9.67
CA CYS A 41 3.44 -0.42 10.13
C CYS A 41 2.89 -0.33 11.56
N ILE A 42 1.60 -0.61 11.73
CA ILE A 42 0.95 -0.63 13.05
C ILE A 42 0.92 -2.03 13.68
N HIS A 43 1.71 -2.96 13.16
CA HIS A 43 1.78 -4.36 13.61
C HIS A 43 0.44 -5.08 13.77
N ALA A 44 -0.55 -4.78 12.91
CA ALA A 44 -1.87 -5.45 12.92
C ALA A 44 -1.81 -6.97 12.65
N ALA A 45 -0.68 -7.45 12.12
CA ALA A 45 -0.38 -8.85 11.83
C ALA A 45 -1.28 -9.54 10.79
N GLU A 46 -2.09 -8.77 10.04
CA GLU A 46 -2.84 -9.25 8.87
C GLU A 46 -1.97 -10.02 7.87
N CYS A 47 -0.78 -9.50 7.57
CA CYS A 47 0.13 -10.10 6.59
C CYS A 47 0.68 -11.46 7.04
N VAL A 48 1.28 -11.51 8.23
CA VAL A 48 1.92 -12.72 8.76
C VAL A 48 0.92 -13.82 9.10
N ARG A 49 -0.33 -13.46 9.47
CA ARG A 49 -1.41 -14.44 9.68
C ARG A 49 -2.04 -14.89 8.36
N GLY A 50 -2.13 -13.99 7.37
CA GLY A 50 -2.81 -14.26 6.11
C GLY A 50 -1.99 -15.13 5.15
N LEU A 51 -0.70 -14.86 5.00
CA LEU A 51 0.21 -15.63 4.13
C LEU A 51 1.61 -15.76 4.79
N PRO A 52 1.77 -16.60 5.81
CA PRO A 52 3.06 -16.77 6.51
C PRO A 52 4.19 -17.28 5.60
N GLN A 53 3.88 -17.96 4.50
CA GLN A 53 4.86 -18.37 3.50
C GLN A 53 5.42 -17.19 2.69
N VAL A 54 4.68 -16.08 2.60
CA VAL A 54 5.09 -14.84 1.93
C VAL A 54 5.67 -13.85 2.93
N PHE A 55 5.07 -13.72 4.12
CA PHE A 55 5.44 -12.75 5.16
C PHE A 55 5.94 -13.49 6.42
N ASP A 56 7.26 -13.62 6.56
CA ASP A 56 7.91 -14.35 7.65
C ASP A 56 8.95 -13.47 8.36
N THR A 57 8.63 -13.00 9.57
CA THR A 57 9.50 -12.15 10.39
C THR A 57 10.78 -12.84 10.89
N GLY A 58 10.85 -14.17 10.83
CA GLY A 58 12.03 -14.98 11.14
C GLY A 58 13.00 -15.13 9.98
N ARG A 59 12.63 -14.70 8.76
CA ARG A 59 13.47 -14.82 7.56
C ARG A 59 14.03 -13.49 7.07
N ARG A 60 15.07 -13.58 6.24
CA ARG A 60 15.70 -12.45 5.53
C ARG A 60 15.94 -12.86 4.06
N PRO A 61 15.29 -12.20 3.07
CA PRO A 61 14.23 -11.21 3.22
C PRO A 61 12.99 -11.79 3.93
N TRP A 62 12.24 -10.93 4.63
CA TRP A 62 11.04 -11.33 5.38
C TRP A 62 9.77 -11.31 4.52
N ILE A 63 9.86 -10.77 3.30
CA ILE A 63 8.79 -10.79 2.29
C ILE A 63 9.33 -11.52 1.05
N THR A 64 8.64 -12.58 0.64
CA THR A 64 8.93 -13.38 -0.55
C THR A 64 7.69 -13.43 -1.43
N PRO A 65 7.50 -12.46 -2.35
CA PRO A 65 6.25 -12.33 -3.12
C PRO A 65 5.88 -13.58 -3.92
N ASP A 66 6.87 -14.34 -4.42
CA ASP A 66 6.64 -15.52 -5.27
C ASP A 66 6.27 -16.78 -4.49
N ALA A 67 6.19 -16.71 -3.16
CA ALA A 67 5.81 -17.85 -2.33
C ALA A 67 4.30 -18.16 -2.34
N ALA A 68 3.49 -17.36 -3.04
CA ALA A 68 2.06 -17.60 -3.26
C ALA A 68 1.59 -16.95 -4.58
N PRO A 69 0.43 -17.36 -5.13
CA PRO A 69 -0.16 -16.70 -6.28
C PRO A 69 -0.34 -15.19 -6.06
N ALA A 70 -0.07 -14.43 -7.11
CA ALA A 70 -0.05 -12.98 -7.08
C ALA A 70 -1.35 -12.36 -6.54
N ASP A 71 -2.50 -13.00 -6.81
CA ASP A 71 -3.82 -12.54 -6.38
C ASP A 71 -4.05 -12.75 -4.88
N GLU A 72 -3.55 -13.87 -4.33
CA GLU A 72 -3.59 -14.14 -2.89
C GLU A 72 -2.72 -13.13 -2.14
N VAL A 73 -1.52 -12.84 -2.64
CA VAL A 73 -0.62 -11.83 -2.07
C VAL A 73 -1.28 -10.46 -2.09
N ALA A 74 -1.86 -10.05 -3.23
CA ALA A 74 -2.55 -8.79 -3.36
C ALA A 74 -3.75 -8.67 -2.39
N GLU A 75 -4.50 -9.75 -2.21
CA GLU A 75 -5.61 -9.81 -1.26
C GLU A 75 -5.14 -9.59 0.18
N VAL A 76 -4.12 -10.31 0.64
CA VAL A 76 -3.61 -10.15 2.01
C VAL A 76 -2.97 -8.78 2.22
N VAL A 77 -2.28 -8.24 1.21
CA VAL A 77 -1.76 -6.88 1.28
C VAL A 77 -2.91 -5.88 1.52
N ARG A 78 -4.04 -5.98 0.81
CA ARG A 78 -5.22 -5.10 0.97
C ARG A 78 -5.83 -5.10 2.38
N ARG A 79 -5.59 -6.15 3.17
CA ARG A 79 -6.05 -6.22 4.56
C ARG A 79 -5.26 -5.30 5.50
N CYS A 80 -4.00 -4.99 5.19
CA CYS A 80 -3.12 -4.14 6.01
C CYS A 80 -3.76 -2.76 6.30
N PRO A 81 -4.29 -2.50 7.51
CA PRO A 81 -5.15 -1.33 7.75
C PRO A 81 -4.45 0.03 7.55
N SER A 82 -3.15 0.09 7.84
CA SER A 82 -2.39 1.35 7.73
C SER A 82 -1.88 1.67 6.32
N GLY A 83 -2.04 0.74 5.37
CA GLY A 83 -1.44 0.86 4.04
C GLY A 83 0.09 0.77 4.04
N ALA A 84 0.70 0.26 5.12
CA ALA A 84 2.15 0.01 5.20
C ALA A 84 2.62 -1.00 4.16
N LEU A 85 1.77 -1.97 3.81
CA LEU A 85 1.99 -2.86 2.67
C LEU A 85 1.20 -2.36 1.46
N ARG A 86 1.86 -2.36 0.30
CA ARG A 86 1.27 -2.11 -1.01
C ARG A 86 1.78 -3.12 -2.01
N TYR A 87 1.11 -3.20 -3.15
CA TYR A 87 1.60 -3.96 -4.28
C TYR A 87 1.46 -3.17 -5.58
N ALA A 88 2.34 -3.48 -6.53
CA ALA A 88 2.19 -3.11 -7.93
C ALA A 88 2.21 -4.40 -8.74
N ARG A 89 1.25 -4.54 -9.66
CA ARG A 89 1.13 -5.69 -10.56
C ARG A 89 1.86 -5.41 -11.86
N ASP A 90 2.50 -6.43 -12.41
CA ASP A 90 3.19 -6.32 -13.70
C ASP A 90 2.18 -6.28 -14.86
N ASP A 91 1.00 -6.89 -14.67
CA ASP A 91 -0.15 -6.81 -15.59
C ASP A 91 -0.86 -5.45 -15.62
N GLY A 92 -0.40 -4.47 -14.82
CA GLY A 92 -0.98 -3.12 -14.75
C GLY A 92 -2.21 -3.00 -13.85
N THR A 93 -2.72 -4.10 -13.28
CA THR A 93 -3.84 -4.09 -12.34
C THR A 93 -3.47 -3.29 -11.09
N ARG A 94 -4.34 -2.36 -10.71
CA ARG A 94 -4.16 -1.49 -9.54
C ARG A 94 -5.09 -1.91 -8.43
N GLU A 95 -4.71 -1.56 -7.21
CA GLU A 95 -5.63 -1.66 -6.08
C GLU A 95 -6.82 -0.71 -6.30
N THR A 96 -8.03 -1.25 -6.26
CA THR A 96 -9.26 -0.47 -6.35
C THR A 96 -9.66 0.02 -4.95
N PRO A 97 -9.79 1.35 -4.73
CA PRO A 97 -10.31 1.86 -3.47
C PRO A 97 -11.79 1.45 -3.30
N PRO A 98 -12.27 1.28 -2.05
CA PRO A 98 -13.70 1.11 -1.79
C PRO A 98 -14.52 2.26 -2.38
N ALA A 99 -15.71 1.93 -2.91
CA ALA A 99 -16.60 2.93 -3.51
C ALA A 99 -17.09 3.96 -2.48
N GLU A 100 -17.39 3.50 -1.27
CA GLU A 100 -17.76 4.36 -0.15
C GLU A 100 -16.56 4.61 0.75
N THR A 101 -16.35 5.86 1.11
CA THR A 101 -15.32 6.22 2.10
C THR A 101 -15.84 5.88 3.49
N ALA A 102 -15.17 4.93 4.15
CA ALA A 102 -15.44 4.57 5.54
C ALA A 102 -14.44 5.24 6.48
N VAL A 103 -14.94 5.79 7.58
CA VAL A 103 -14.15 6.41 8.64
C VAL A 103 -14.57 5.79 9.96
N GLU A 104 -13.63 5.19 10.68
CA GLU A 104 -13.87 4.57 11.98
C GLU A 104 -12.86 5.11 13.00
N ARG A 105 -13.36 5.56 14.15
CA ARG A 105 -12.51 5.85 15.31
C ARG A 105 -12.53 4.64 16.23
N LEU A 106 -11.40 3.96 16.34
CA LEU A 106 -11.23 2.79 17.21
C LEU A 106 -11.31 3.19 18.68
N ALA A 107 -11.58 2.22 19.55
CA ALA A 107 -11.66 2.42 21.00
C ALA A 107 -10.35 2.96 21.60
N ASP A 108 -9.21 2.54 21.07
CA ASP A 108 -7.90 3.09 21.44
C ASP A 108 -7.70 4.54 20.97
N GLY A 109 -8.48 5.01 20.00
CA GLY A 109 -8.43 6.37 19.49
C GLY A 109 -7.71 6.52 18.14
N ARG A 110 -7.21 5.46 17.52
CA ARG A 110 -6.80 5.48 16.09
C ARG A 110 -7.99 5.79 15.20
N ILE A 111 -7.72 6.44 14.08
CA ILE A 111 -8.74 6.70 13.07
C ILE A 111 -8.37 5.90 11.82
N VAL A 112 -9.18 4.91 11.47
CA VAL A 112 -8.99 4.09 10.27
C VAL A 112 -9.86 4.67 9.16
N LEU A 113 -9.23 4.99 8.03
CA LEU A 113 -9.92 5.44 6.82
C LEU A 113 -9.71 4.41 5.73
N ARG A 114 -10.76 4.13 4.96
CA ARG A 114 -10.72 3.35 3.73
C ARG A 114 -11.52 4.09 2.66
N GLY A 115 -10.99 4.22 1.44
CA GLY A 115 -11.63 4.97 0.36
C GLY A 115 -10.63 5.42 -0.70
N ASP A 116 -11.03 6.31 -1.60
CA ASP A 116 -10.13 7.01 -2.53
C ASP A 116 -9.59 8.28 -1.85
N LEU A 117 -8.43 8.16 -1.20
CA LEU A 117 -7.94 9.17 -0.25
C LEU A 117 -6.73 9.92 -0.82
N ARG A 118 -6.63 11.20 -0.45
CA ARG A 118 -5.45 12.04 -0.68
C ARG A 118 -4.91 12.51 0.66
N ILE A 119 -3.71 12.05 1.02
CA ILE A 119 -3.08 12.35 2.31
C ILE A 119 -1.90 13.29 2.10
N ARG A 120 -1.98 14.49 2.66
CA ARG A 120 -0.88 15.46 2.64
C ARG A 120 -0.03 15.30 3.89
N THR A 121 1.28 15.18 3.70
CA THR A 121 2.28 15.12 4.77
C THR A 121 3.23 16.31 4.58
N GLY A 122 3.28 17.24 5.54
CA GLY A 122 4.02 18.50 5.40
C GLY A 122 3.55 19.34 4.19
N ASP A 123 4.48 20.11 3.61
CA ASP A 123 4.21 20.98 2.44
C ASP A 123 4.32 20.25 1.10
N GLY A 124 4.60 18.95 1.10
CA GLY A 124 4.70 18.15 -0.12
C GLY A 124 3.34 17.89 -0.80
N PRO A 125 3.36 17.39 -2.04
CA PRO A 125 2.14 16.98 -2.72
C PRO A 125 1.44 15.83 -1.94
N PRO A 126 0.11 15.75 -1.99
CA PRO A 126 -0.61 14.65 -1.34
C PRO A 126 -0.28 13.31 -1.99
N THR A 127 -0.20 12.25 -1.20
CA THR A 127 -0.13 10.87 -1.67
C THR A 127 -1.53 10.30 -1.86
N HIS A 128 -1.68 9.44 -2.86
CA HIS A 128 -2.90 8.66 -3.06
C HIS A 128 -2.89 7.42 -2.16
N GLU A 129 -4.02 7.15 -1.52
CA GLU A 129 -4.16 6.11 -0.50
C GLU A 129 -5.51 5.41 -0.64
N THR A 130 -5.53 4.08 -0.52
CA THR A 130 -6.78 3.30 -0.47
C THR A 130 -7.24 3.02 0.97
N ARG A 131 -6.30 3.08 1.91
CA ARG A 131 -6.50 2.87 3.34
C ARG A 131 -5.36 3.46 4.15
N VAL A 132 -5.68 4.04 5.30
CA VAL A 132 -4.71 4.60 6.24
C VAL A 132 -5.18 4.43 7.69
N THR A 133 -4.22 4.44 8.60
CA THR A 133 -4.49 4.60 10.03
C THR A 133 -3.83 5.88 10.49
N LEU A 134 -4.65 6.85 10.89
CA LEU A 134 -4.24 8.18 11.33
C LEU A 134 -4.11 8.26 12.84
N CYS A 135 -3.23 9.14 13.30
CA CYS A 135 -3.10 9.45 14.72
C CYS A 135 -4.35 10.17 15.23
N GLY A 136 -4.91 9.73 16.36
CA GLY A 136 -6.01 10.42 17.02
C GLY A 136 -5.67 11.04 18.38
N CYS A 137 -4.39 11.00 18.79
CA CYS A 137 -3.93 11.56 20.07
C CYS A 137 -2.93 12.72 19.95
N GLY A 138 -2.47 13.04 18.73
CA GLY A 138 -1.51 14.15 18.49
C GLY A 138 -0.10 13.91 19.04
N ARG A 139 0.31 12.65 19.19
CA ARG A 139 1.66 12.27 19.68
C ARG A 139 2.54 11.60 18.63
N SER A 140 2.01 11.40 17.42
CA SER A 140 2.78 10.72 16.37
C SER A 140 3.98 11.56 15.94
N GLY A 141 5.14 10.93 15.78
CA GLY A 141 6.29 11.50 15.08
C GLY A 141 6.22 11.33 13.56
N ASN A 142 5.20 10.61 13.06
CA ASN A 142 4.95 10.36 11.64
C ASN A 142 3.59 10.93 11.20
N GLU A 143 3.24 12.13 11.65
CA GLU A 143 1.95 12.76 11.32
C GLU A 143 1.75 12.86 9.80
N PRO A 144 0.52 12.59 9.30
CA PRO A 144 -0.72 12.35 10.04
C PRO A 144 -0.95 10.88 10.44
N TYR A 145 -0.02 9.98 10.11
CA TYR A 145 -0.16 8.55 10.37
C TYR A 145 0.01 8.22 11.87
N CYS A 146 -0.60 7.13 12.34
CA CYS A 146 -0.31 6.61 13.68
C CYS A 146 0.98 5.78 13.65
N ASP A 147 1.88 6.02 14.60
CA ASP A 147 3.18 5.34 14.79
C ASP A 147 3.31 4.66 16.17
N HIS A 148 2.21 4.61 16.93
CA HIS A 148 2.15 4.11 18.31
C HIS A 148 2.91 4.91 19.38
N ALA A 149 3.32 6.14 19.11
CA ALA A 149 4.04 6.97 20.10
C ALA A 149 3.18 7.49 21.27
N GLY A 150 1.85 7.31 21.24
CA GLY A 150 0.96 7.84 22.27
C GLY A 150 -0.25 6.94 22.57
N PRO A 151 -1.23 7.44 23.35
CA PRO A 151 -2.35 6.65 23.86
C PRO A 151 -3.19 5.95 22.80
N CYS A 152 -3.21 6.45 21.56
CA CYS A 152 -3.92 5.80 20.48
C CYS A 152 -3.25 4.54 19.91
N GLY A 153 -2.01 4.25 20.26
CA GLY A 153 -1.33 3.03 19.82
C GLY A 153 -0.94 2.08 20.94
N ALA A 154 -1.45 2.30 22.15
CA ALA A 154 -1.26 1.39 23.28
C ALA A 154 -2.09 0.10 23.12
#